data_AF-A0A453CB62-F1
#
_entry.id   AF-A0A453CB62-F1
#
_cell.length_a   1.000
_cell.length_b   1.000
_cell.length_c   1.000
_cell.angle_alpha   90.00
_cell.angle_beta   90.00
_cell.angle_gamma   90.00
#
_symmetry.space_group_name_H-M   'P 1'
#
loop_
_entity.id
_entity.type
_entity.pdbx_description
1 polymer ?
#
loop_
_entity_poly.entity_id
_entity_poly.type
_entity_poly.pdbx_seq_one_letter_code
_entity_poly.pdbx_strand_id
1 'polypeptide(L)'
;PASSAILHVVDGIYTRMGASDSIQQGTSTFYEEMNEASNILQNCSSRSLVIIDELGRGTSTHDGVAIAYATLHYLLKNKKCIVIFVTHYPKILDIQSEFEGSVGAYHVSYLSTRKLLQISDEKMGISTETEDLGEITFLYKLVAGASDRSFGLNVALLAQVSR
;
A
#
# COMPACT_ATOMS: atom_id res chain seq x y z
N PRO A 1 -10.84 -18.47 4.25
CA PRO A 1 -12.02 -19.18 4.81
C PRO A 1 -12.38 -18.62 6.21
N ALA A 2 -13.64 -18.25 6.45
CA ALA A 2 -14.08 -17.50 7.64
C ALA A 2 -14.98 -18.33 8.57
N SER A 3 -15.10 -17.93 9.84
CA SER A 3 -16.05 -18.52 10.79
C SER A 3 -17.51 -18.16 10.47
N SER A 4 -17.75 -16.96 9.94
CA SER A 4 -19.04 -16.49 9.42
C SER A 4 -18.82 -15.39 8.38
N ALA A 5 -19.70 -15.27 7.38
CA ALA A 5 -19.63 -14.21 6.38
C ALA A 5 -21.03 -13.77 5.93
N ILE A 6 -21.23 -12.46 5.79
CA ILE A 6 -22.36 -11.86 5.07
C ILE A 6 -21.75 -11.22 3.83
N LEU A 7 -22.20 -11.66 2.66
CA LEU A 7 -21.64 -11.23 1.38
C LEU A 7 -22.72 -10.55 0.54
N HIS A 8 -22.40 -9.38 -0.02
CA HIS A 8 -23.24 -8.76 -1.04
C HIS A 8 -23.02 -9.46 -2.39
N VAL A 9 -24.09 -9.61 -3.18
CA VAL A 9 -23.97 -10.14 -4.54
C VAL A 9 -23.33 -9.06 -5.43
N VAL A 10 -22.05 -9.26 -5.74
CA VAL A 10 -21.29 -8.43 -6.66
C VAL A 10 -21.54 -8.84 -8.11
N ASP A 11 -21.49 -7.89 -9.03
CA ASP A 11 -21.64 -8.16 -10.47
C ASP A 11 -20.30 -8.47 -11.16
N GLY A 12 -19.19 -8.07 -10.55
CA GLY A 12 -17.84 -8.33 -11.03
C GLY A 12 -16.80 -8.12 -9.95
N ILE A 13 -15.71 -8.90 -10.04
CA ILE A 13 -14.50 -8.71 -9.24
C ILE A 13 -13.40 -8.27 -10.19
N TYR A 14 -12.86 -7.08 -9.95
CA TYR A 14 -11.82 -6.47 -10.74
C TYR A 14 -10.56 -6.40 -9.90
N THR A 15 -9.46 -6.95 -10.42
CA THR A 15 -8.20 -6.99 -9.68
C THR A 15 -7.08 -6.44 -10.53
N ARG A 16 -6.33 -5.50 -9.97
CA ARG A 16 -5.00 -5.12 -10.40
C ARG A 16 -4.07 -5.55 -9.27
N MET A 17 -3.39 -6.68 -9.43
CA MET A 17 -2.50 -7.24 -8.43
C MET A 17 -1.25 -7.81 -9.10
N GLY A 18 -0.07 -7.41 -8.62
CA GLY A 18 1.20 -7.96 -9.07
C GLY A 18 1.79 -7.37 -10.36
N ALA A 19 3.06 -7.68 -10.58
CA ALA A 19 3.78 -7.55 -11.84
C ALA A 19 3.81 -8.96 -12.45
N SER A 20 2.83 -9.33 -13.28
CA SER A 20 3.11 -10.36 -14.26
C SER A 20 3.93 -9.68 -15.34
N ASP A 21 5.25 -9.67 -15.17
CA ASP A 21 6.16 -9.13 -16.17
C ASP A 21 5.95 -9.90 -17.48
N SER A 22 5.22 -9.30 -18.40
CA SER A 22 5.08 -9.78 -19.76
C SER A 22 6.33 -9.36 -20.53
N ILE A 23 7.50 -9.87 -20.13
CA ILE A 23 8.80 -9.59 -20.78
C ILE A 23 8.72 -9.90 -22.30
N GLN A 24 7.77 -10.75 -22.70
CA GLN A 24 7.58 -11.23 -24.05
C GLN A 24 6.73 -10.31 -24.97
N GLN A 25 6.09 -9.24 -24.47
CA GLN A 25 5.12 -8.46 -25.27
C GLN A 25 5.63 -7.13 -25.85
N GLY A 26 6.84 -6.69 -25.50
CA GLY A 26 7.44 -5.46 -26.06
C GLY A 26 6.76 -4.16 -25.63
N THR A 27 5.86 -4.23 -24.65
CA THR A 27 5.15 -3.11 -24.02
C THR A 27 5.80 -2.76 -22.68
N SER A 28 5.76 -1.48 -22.30
CA SER A 28 6.24 -1.04 -20.98
C SER A 28 5.32 -1.59 -19.90
N THR A 29 5.88 -2.12 -18.82
CA THR A 29 5.12 -2.57 -17.64
C THR A 29 4.15 -1.48 -17.17
N PHE A 30 4.60 -0.22 -17.11
CA PHE A 30 3.73 0.89 -16.69
C PHE A 30 2.54 1.10 -17.63
N TYR A 31 2.73 0.91 -18.95
CA TYR A 31 1.63 1.04 -19.91
C TYR A 31 0.59 -0.07 -19.72
N GLU A 32 1.02 -1.30 -19.49
CA GLU A 32 0.12 -2.42 -19.17
C GLU A 32 -0.66 -2.15 -17.88
N GLU A 33 0.03 -1.66 -16.84
CA GLU A 33 -0.60 -1.28 -15.57
C GLU A 33 -1.70 -0.21 -15.76
N MET A 34 -1.43 0.81 -16.59
CA MET A 34 -2.41 1.86 -16.87
C MET A 34 -3.58 1.35 -17.71
N ASN A 35 -3.33 0.43 -18.65
CA ASN A 35 -4.40 -0.20 -19.43
C ASN A 35 -5.31 -1.08 -18.57
N GLU A 36 -4.74 -1.87 -17.66
CA GLU A 36 -5.50 -2.65 -16.69
C GLU A 36 -6.37 -1.73 -15.81
N ALA A 37 -5.79 -0.68 -15.24
CA ALA A 37 -6.53 0.29 -14.44
C ALA A 37 -7.67 0.95 -15.26
N SER A 38 -7.39 1.36 -16.50
CA SER A 38 -8.40 1.92 -17.41
C SER A 38 -9.54 0.94 -17.68
N ASN A 39 -9.21 -0.34 -17.94
CA ASN A 39 -10.20 -1.38 -18.18
C ASN A 39 -11.10 -1.61 -16.95
N ILE A 40 -10.53 -1.61 -15.75
CA ILE A 40 -11.28 -1.69 -14.49
C ILE A 40 -12.21 -0.48 -14.36
N LEU A 41 -11.69 0.74 -14.55
CA LEU A 41 -12.48 1.97 -14.44
C LEU A 41 -13.62 2.04 -15.46
N GLN A 42 -13.45 1.53 -16.67
CA GLN A 42 -14.51 1.54 -17.67
C GLN A 42 -15.64 0.56 -17.33
N ASN A 43 -15.29 -0.65 -16.87
CA ASN A 43 -16.25 -1.75 -16.74
C ASN A 43 -16.86 -1.90 -15.35
N CYS A 44 -16.22 -1.42 -14.29
CA CYS A 44 -16.78 -1.54 -12.94
C CYS A 44 -18.06 -0.72 -12.76
N SER A 45 -18.98 -1.26 -11.97
CA SER A 45 -20.22 -0.62 -11.52
C SER A 45 -20.20 -0.39 -10.01
N SER A 46 -21.22 0.26 -9.47
CA SER A 46 -21.39 0.44 -8.02
C SER A 46 -21.57 -0.86 -7.24
N ARG A 47 -21.87 -1.97 -7.92
CA ARG A 47 -22.01 -3.31 -7.31
C ARG A 47 -20.74 -4.15 -7.44
N SER A 48 -19.69 -3.63 -8.03
CA SER A 48 -18.45 -4.36 -8.24
C SER A 48 -17.55 -4.32 -7.00
N LEU A 49 -16.70 -5.33 -6.87
CA LEU A 49 -15.55 -5.32 -5.96
C LEU A 49 -14.29 -5.01 -6.76
N VAL A 50 -13.59 -3.94 -6.40
CA VAL A 50 -12.34 -3.50 -7.05
C VAL A 50 -11.19 -3.66 -6.06
N ILE A 51 -10.14 -4.36 -6.48
CA ILE A 51 -8.90 -4.56 -5.72
C ILE A 51 -7.77 -3.98 -6.54
N ILE A 52 -7.09 -2.97 -6.01
CA ILE A 52 -5.94 -2.31 -6.64
C ILE A 52 -4.76 -2.42 -5.69
N ASP A 53 -3.67 -2.95 -6.20
CA ASP A 53 -2.41 -3.11 -5.50
C ASP A 53 -1.33 -2.25 -6.16
N GLU A 54 -0.66 -1.38 -5.40
CA GLU A 54 0.50 -0.57 -5.81
C GLU A 54 0.39 0.13 -7.18
N LEU A 55 -0.76 0.75 -7.46
CA LEU A 55 -0.93 1.55 -8.68
C LEU A 55 0.03 2.75 -8.66
N GLY A 56 0.73 3.00 -9.78
CA GLY A 56 1.62 4.15 -9.94
C GLY A 56 3.10 3.89 -9.65
N ARG A 57 3.50 2.66 -9.33
CA ARG A 57 4.90 2.30 -9.01
C ARG A 57 5.89 2.45 -10.19
N GLY A 58 5.41 2.33 -11.43
CA GLY A 58 6.26 2.35 -12.63
C GLY A 58 6.63 3.73 -13.18
N THR A 59 6.42 4.79 -12.40
CA THR A 59 6.67 6.19 -12.81
C THR A 59 7.30 7.01 -11.67
N SER A 60 7.50 8.32 -11.87
CA SER A 60 8.00 9.23 -10.84
C SER A 60 7.09 9.20 -9.60
N THR A 61 7.65 9.38 -8.40
CA THR A 61 6.86 9.34 -7.16
C THR A 61 5.71 10.34 -7.16
N HIS A 62 5.92 11.54 -7.70
CA HIS A 62 4.88 12.56 -7.78
C HIS A 62 3.73 12.11 -8.69
N ASP A 63 4.05 11.60 -9.88
CA ASP A 63 3.05 11.16 -10.84
C ASP A 63 2.34 9.89 -10.34
N GLY A 64 3.07 8.97 -9.71
CA GLY A 64 2.52 7.75 -9.11
C GLY A 64 1.49 8.05 -8.03
N VAL A 65 1.82 8.98 -7.11
CA VAL A 65 0.87 9.47 -6.09
C VAL A 65 -0.35 10.12 -6.74
N ALA A 66 -0.14 10.99 -7.73
CA ALA A 66 -1.23 11.72 -8.39
C ALA A 66 -2.20 10.77 -9.11
N ILE A 67 -1.67 9.80 -9.86
CA ILE A 67 -2.45 8.78 -10.57
C ILE A 67 -3.23 7.93 -9.56
N ALA A 68 -2.55 7.40 -8.54
CA ALA A 68 -3.19 6.56 -7.54
C ALA A 68 -4.31 7.29 -6.78
N TYR A 69 -4.06 8.54 -6.37
CA TYR A 69 -5.06 9.40 -5.73
C TYR A 69 -6.26 9.64 -6.65
N ALA A 70 -6.02 10.06 -7.88
CA ALA A 70 -7.08 10.35 -8.84
C ALA A 70 -7.93 9.11 -9.16
N THR A 71 -7.30 7.94 -9.31
CA THR A 71 -7.99 6.66 -9.52
C THR A 71 -8.87 6.31 -8.33
N LEU A 72 -8.33 6.35 -7.11
CA LEU A 72 -9.11 6.05 -5.90
C LEU A 72 -10.27 7.04 -5.72
N HIS A 73 -10.00 8.33 -5.89
CA HIS A 73 -11.03 9.37 -5.81
C HIS A 73 -12.15 9.16 -6.85
N TYR A 74 -11.81 8.79 -8.09
CA TYR A 74 -12.82 8.47 -9.11
C TYR A 74 -13.65 7.23 -8.74
N LEU A 75 -13.02 6.17 -8.23
CA LEU A 75 -13.74 4.98 -7.77
C LEU A 75 -14.73 5.32 -6.64
N LEU A 76 -14.30 6.11 -5.66
CA LEU A 76 -15.15 6.52 -4.53
C LEU A 76 -16.28 7.46 -4.96
N LYS A 77 -15.98 8.49 -5.76
CA LYS A 77 -16.94 9.54 -6.13
C LYS A 77 -17.90 9.12 -7.24
N ASN A 78 -17.37 8.54 -8.31
CA ASN A 78 -18.11 8.29 -9.54
C ASN A 78 -18.67 6.87 -9.59
N LYS A 79 -17.86 5.87 -9.24
CA LYS A 79 -18.27 4.46 -9.32
C LYS A 79 -19.01 4.00 -8.08
N LYS A 80 -18.62 4.49 -6.89
CA LYS A 80 -19.21 4.15 -5.59
C LYS A 80 -19.26 2.63 -5.37
N CYS A 81 -18.21 1.94 -5.80
CA CYS A 81 -18.05 0.50 -5.65
C CYS A 81 -17.29 0.16 -4.37
N ILE A 82 -17.23 -1.12 -4.02
CA ILE A 82 -16.40 -1.58 -2.90
C ILE A 82 -14.95 -1.62 -3.39
N VAL A 83 -14.05 -0.90 -2.71
CA VAL A 83 -12.64 -0.79 -3.12
C VAL A 83 -11.72 -1.27 -2.00
N ILE A 84 -10.75 -2.13 -2.35
CA ILE A 84 -9.56 -2.41 -1.56
C ILE A 84 -8.38 -1.80 -2.31
N PHE A 85 -7.74 -0.79 -1.73
CA PHE A 85 -6.64 -0.07 -2.35
C PHE A 85 -5.38 -0.22 -1.49
N VAL A 86 -4.40 -0.98 -1.98
CA VAL A 86 -3.12 -1.24 -1.32
C VAL A 86 -2.08 -0.31 -1.90
N THR A 87 -1.39 0.45 -1.04
CA THR A 87 -0.42 1.46 -1.48
C THR A 87 0.67 1.68 -0.44
N HIS A 88 1.83 2.13 -0.91
CA HIS A 88 2.91 2.65 -0.08
C HIS A 88 2.91 4.18 0.02
N TYR A 89 1.95 4.87 -0.61
CA TYR A 89 1.87 6.34 -0.61
C TYR A 89 1.09 6.87 0.60
N PRO A 90 1.73 7.47 1.61
CA PRO A 90 1.04 7.96 2.80
C PRO A 90 0.06 9.10 2.48
N LYS A 91 0.37 9.92 1.47
CA LYS A 91 -0.47 11.03 0.99
C LYS A 91 -1.86 10.59 0.52
N ILE A 92 -2.06 9.31 0.18
CA ILE A 92 -3.38 8.82 -0.21
C ILE A 92 -4.36 8.83 0.97
N LEU A 93 -3.86 8.76 2.20
CA LEU A 93 -4.70 8.82 3.40
C LEU A 93 -5.49 10.11 3.53
N ASP A 94 -5.03 11.20 2.93
CA ASP A 94 -5.71 12.51 2.94
C ASP A 94 -7.15 12.40 2.40
N ILE A 95 -7.42 11.42 1.52
CA ILE A 95 -8.74 11.14 0.95
C ILE A 95 -9.79 10.78 2.01
N GLN A 96 -9.38 10.33 3.21
CA GLN A 96 -10.31 10.04 4.29
C GLN A 96 -11.08 11.27 4.75
N SER A 97 -10.47 12.45 4.69
CA SER A 97 -11.13 13.72 5.02
C SER A 97 -12.17 14.14 3.97
N GLU A 98 -12.01 13.70 2.72
CA GLU A 98 -12.96 13.98 1.65
C GLU A 98 -14.17 13.03 1.66
N PHE A 99 -13.98 11.79 2.14
CA PHE A 99 -14.99 10.73 2.15
C PHE A 99 -15.19 10.15 3.56
N GLU A 100 -15.50 11.04 4.50
CA GLU A 100 -15.71 10.69 5.91
C GLU A 100 -16.77 9.58 6.05
N GLY A 101 -16.46 8.58 6.89
CA GLY A 101 -17.32 7.41 7.12
C GLY A 101 -17.35 6.38 5.99
N SER A 102 -16.78 6.68 4.82
CA SER A 102 -16.73 5.74 3.68
C SER A 102 -15.35 5.09 3.49
N VAL A 103 -14.28 5.71 4.00
CA VAL A 103 -12.91 5.23 3.84
C VAL A 103 -12.27 4.92 5.20
N GLY A 104 -11.81 3.67 5.37
CA GLY A 104 -11.03 3.24 6.52
C GLY A 104 -9.60 2.88 6.12
N ALA A 105 -8.62 3.41 6.85
CA ALA A 105 -7.22 3.03 6.72
C ALA A 105 -6.92 1.78 7.56
N TYR A 106 -6.13 0.86 6.98
CA TYR A 106 -5.69 -0.36 7.64
C TYR A 106 -4.25 -0.69 7.24
N HIS A 107 -3.53 -1.38 8.12
CA HIS A 107 -2.21 -1.92 7.84
C HIS A 107 -2.05 -3.32 8.43
N VAL A 108 -1.01 -4.04 7.98
CA VAL A 108 -0.65 -5.34 8.53
C VAL A 108 0.21 -5.13 9.77
N SER A 109 -0.24 -5.64 10.92
CA SER A 109 0.42 -5.44 12.21
C SER A 109 1.77 -6.14 12.29
N TYR A 110 2.67 -5.54 13.07
CA TYR A 110 4.01 -6.02 13.34
C TYR A 110 4.34 -5.82 14.82
N LEU A 111 5.30 -6.59 15.34
CA LEU A 111 5.97 -6.32 16.61
C LEU A 111 7.36 -5.78 16.30
N SER A 112 7.76 -4.75 17.02
CA SER A 112 9.12 -4.21 16.97
C SER A 112 9.73 -4.25 18.36
N THR A 113 10.83 -4.98 18.50
CA THR A 113 11.61 -5.02 19.73
C THR A 113 12.61 -3.89 19.70
N ARG A 114 12.38 -2.82 20.47
CA ARG A 114 13.38 -1.77 20.67
C ARG A 114 14.60 -2.37 21.33
N LYS A 115 15.73 -2.40 20.64
CA LYS A 115 17.01 -2.67 21.29
C LYS A 115 17.46 -1.31 21.81
N LEU A 116 17.29 -1.09 23.12
CA LEU A 116 17.96 0.02 23.80
C LEU A 116 19.48 -0.19 23.63
N LEU A 117 20.02 0.33 22.54
CA LEU A 117 21.44 0.49 22.35
C LEU A 117 21.86 1.58 23.33
N GLN A 118 22.27 1.19 24.54
CA GLN A 118 23.11 2.03 25.36
C GLN A 118 24.45 2.18 24.62
N ILE A 119 24.55 3.18 23.75
CA ILE A 119 25.84 3.60 23.24
C ILE A 119 26.47 4.47 24.33
N SER A 120 27.35 3.85 25.12
CA SER A 120 28.25 4.57 26.01
C SER A 120 29.44 5.05 25.17
N ASP A 121 29.27 6.12 24.39
CA ASP A 121 30.41 6.80 23.76
C ASP A 121 30.44 8.27 24.20
N GLU A 122 31.28 8.56 25.18
CA GLU A 122 31.56 9.91 25.70
C GLU A 122 32.33 10.82 24.71
N LYS A 123 32.48 10.45 23.43
CA LYS A 123 33.36 11.18 22.51
C LYS A 123 32.83 11.25 21.08
N MET A 124 31.76 11.99 20.85
CA MET A 124 31.67 12.95 19.74
C MET A 124 30.30 13.63 19.77
N GLY A 125 30.29 14.96 19.88
CA GLY A 125 29.09 15.79 19.79
C GLY A 125 28.51 15.85 18.38
N ILE A 126 28.06 14.72 17.86
CA ILE A 126 27.28 14.61 16.63
C ILE A 126 25.99 13.90 17.03
N SER A 127 24.85 14.58 16.89
CA SER A 127 23.52 14.00 16.99
C SER A 127 23.34 12.97 15.88
N THR A 128 23.87 11.78 16.11
CA THR A 128 23.56 10.60 15.33
C THR A 128 22.19 10.16 15.81
N GLU A 129 21.15 10.42 15.02
CA GLU A 129 19.88 9.74 15.19
C GLU A 129 20.17 8.24 15.03
N THR A 130 20.44 7.57 16.14
CA THR A 130 20.57 6.12 16.20
C THR A 130 19.18 5.57 15.89
N GLU A 131 18.92 5.31 14.62
CA GLU A 131 17.72 4.58 14.23
C GLU A 131 17.79 3.20 14.90
N ASP A 132 16.94 3.02 15.91
CA ASP A 132 16.70 1.75 16.59
C ASP A 132 16.02 0.81 15.58
N LEU A 133 16.86 0.19 14.75
CA LEU A 133 16.56 -0.86 13.78
C LEU A 133 16.33 -2.17 14.52
N GLY A 134 15.43 -2.12 15.51
CA GLY A 134 15.04 -3.23 16.35
C GLY A 134 14.54 -4.42 15.53
N GLU A 135 14.47 -5.58 16.16
CA GLU A 135 13.96 -6.78 15.48
C GLU A 135 12.47 -6.63 15.18
N ILE A 136 12.06 -7.02 13.97
CA ILE A 136 10.67 -6.91 13.51
C ILE A 136 10.09 -8.29 13.24
N THR A 137 8.89 -8.52 13.76
CA THR A 137 8.09 -9.72 13.50
C THR A 137 6.76 -9.34 12.88
N PHE A 138 6.50 -9.79 11.65
CA PHE A 138 5.22 -9.58 10.97
C PHE A 138 4.16 -10.55 11.50
N LEU A 139 3.01 -10.04 11.93
CA LEU A 139 1.95 -10.85 12.54
C LEU A 139 0.83 -11.25 11.56
N TYR A 140 0.87 -10.75 10.33
CA TYR A 140 -0.12 -11.02 9.27
C TYR A 140 -1.59 -10.75 9.67
N LYS A 141 -1.80 -9.85 10.63
CA LYS A 141 -3.12 -9.44 11.10
C LYS A 141 -3.41 -8.03 10.64
N LEU A 142 -4.57 -7.82 10.02
CA LEU A 142 -5.02 -6.48 9.62
C LEU A 142 -5.48 -5.70 10.86
N VAL A 143 -4.98 -4.47 11.02
CA VAL A 143 -5.34 -3.55 12.10
C VAL A 143 -5.71 -2.19 11.53
N ALA A 144 -6.61 -1.48 12.21
CA ALA A 144 -7.05 -0.15 11.77
C ALA A 144 -5.94 0.89 11.97
N GLY A 145 -5.95 1.92 11.13
CA GLY A 145 -4.96 2.99 11.10
C GLY A 145 -3.90 2.79 10.02
N ALA A 146 -3.17 3.86 9.73
CA ALA A 146 -2.02 3.84 8.85
C ALA A 146 -0.81 3.16 9.50
N SER A 147 0.14 2.68 8.70
CA SER A 147 1.43 2.25 9.22
C SER A 147 2.27 3.48 9.59
N ASP A 148 2.72 3.55 10.84
CA ASP A 148 3.52 4.68 11.34
C ASP A 148 4.96 4.69 10.82
N ARG A 149 5.43 3.58 10.22
CA ARG A 149 6.82 3.41 9.79
C ARG A 149 6.92 2.59 8.50
N SER A 150 8.02 2.82 7.78
CA SER A 150 8.48 1.93 6.71
C SER A 150 9.44 0.90 7.28
N PHE A 151 9.33 -0.34 6.82
CA PHE A 151 10.17 -1.46 7.26
C PHE A 151 11.18 -1.92 6.22
N GLY A 152 11.34 -1.19 5.12
CA GLY A 152 12.28 -1.55 4.05
C GLY A 152 13.71 -1.78 4.55
N LEU A 153 14.21 -0.92 5.45
CA LEU A 153 15.54 -1.07 6.06
C LEU A 153 15.64 -2.33 6.93
N ASN A 154 14.61 -2.63 7.72
CA ASN A 154 14.58 -3.83 8.56
C ASN A 154 14.56 -5.10 7.70
N VAL A 155 13.82 -5.08 6.59
CA VAL A 155 13.82 -6.17 5.61
C VAL A 155 15.18 -6.31 4.93
N ALA A 156 15.85 -5.21 4.58
CA ALA A 156 17.19 -5.23 4.02
C ALA A 156 18.23 -5.85 4.99
N LEU A 157 18.14 -5.53 6.28
CA LEU A 157 18.97 -6.14 7.32
C LEU A 157 18.70 -7.64 7.48
N LEU A 158 17.43 -8.07 7.46
CA LEU A 158 17.06 -9.49 7.44
C LEU A 158 17.63 -10.21 6.21
N ALA A 159 17.71 -9.51 5.07
CA ALA A 159 18.33 -9.99 3.84
C ALA A 159 19.88 -9.90 3.84
N GLN A 160 20.49 -9.55 4.97
CA GLN A 160 21.95 -9.43 5.14
C GLN A 160 22.59 -8.38 4.22
N VAL A 161 21.83 -7.37 3.79
CA VAL A 161 22.39 -6.18 3.15
C VAL A 161 23.15 -5.39 4.22
N SER A 162 24.45 -5.20 4.02
CA SER A 162 25.32 -4.55 5.01
C SER A 162 24.89 -3.10 5.27
N ARG A 163 25.09 -2.64 6.52
CA ARG A 163 25.01 -1.21 6.87
C ARG A 163 26.09 -0.39 6.18
#